data_AF-A0A6D2DKS7-F1
#
_entry.id   AF-A0A6D2DKS7-F1
#
_cell.length_a   1.000
_cell.length_b   1.000
_cell.length_c   1.000
_cell.angle_alpha   90.00
_cell.angle_beta   90.00
_cell.angle_gamma   90.00
#
_symmetry.space_group_name_H-M   'P 1'
#
loop_
_entity.id
_entity.type
_entity.pdbx_description
1 polymer ?
#
loop_
_entity_poly.entity_id
_entity_poly.type
_entity_poly.pdbx_seq_one_letter_code
_entity_poly.pdbx_strand_id
1 'polypeptide(L)' 'MKVLISQYIRTLKERNELDLLLPNLLLSMDIVPLFTTQTGTRQYGVDIAAIGKDPEDGVRKIFLFVIKQKNLGMAEWD' A
#
# COMPACT_ATOMS: atom_id res chain seq x y z
N MET A 1 1.43 -8.99 -19.31
CA MET A 1 0.63 -8.08 -18.46
C MET A 1 1.36 -7.62 -17.19
N LYS A 2 1.97 -8.53 -16.39
CA LYS A 2 2.79 -8.17 -15.21
C LYS A 2 3.90 -7.14 -15.49
N VAL A 3 4.57 -7.23 -16.65
CA VAL A 3 5.66 -6.30 -17.04
C VAL A 3 5.16 -4.86 -17.18
N LEU A 4 3.99 -4.64 -17.78
CA LEU A 4 3.41 -3.30 -17.97
C LEU A 4 3.07 -2.64 -16.63
N ILE A 5 2.47 -3.38 -15.70
CA ILE A 5 2.15 -2.89 -14.36
C ILE A 5 3.45 -2.54 -13.60
N SER A 6 4.47 -3.39 -13.68
CA SER A 6 5.76 -3.12 -13.01
C SER A 6 6.50 -1.90 -13.57
N GLN A 7 6.39 -1.64 -14.88
CA GLN A 7 6.95 -0.47 -15.54
C GLN A 7 6.17 0.79 -15.15
N TYR A 8 4.84 0.72 -15.13
CA TYR A 8 3.98 1.81 -14.69
C TYR A 8 4.27 2.20 -13.22
N ILE A 9 4.36 1.23 -12.32
CA ILE A 9 4.71 1.46 -10.90
C ILE A 9 6.09 2.12 -10.79
N ARG A 10 7.08 1.72 -11.62
CA ARG A 10 8.41 2.35 -11.65
C ARG A 10 8.40 3.80 -12.14
N THR A 11 7.38 4.22 -12.89
CA THR A 11 7.23 5.61 -13.34
C THR A 11 6.59 6.51 -12.29
N LEU A 12 5.93 5.93 -11.26
CA LEU A 12 5.33 6.71 -10.17
C LEU A 12 6.43 7.32 -9.31
N LYS A 13 6.69 8.61 -9.51
CA LYS A 13 7.75 9.35 -8.81
C LYS A 13 7.24 10.06 -7.56
N GLU A 14 5.93 10.23 -7.43
CA GLU A 14 5.31 11.01 -6.36
C GLU A 14 4.58 10.13 -5.34
N ARG A 15 4.59 10.56 -4.07
CA ARG A 15 3.86 9.90 -2.95
C ARG A 15 2.38 9.76 -3.30
N ASN A 16 1.79 10.84 -3.82
CA ASN A 16 0.37 10.94 -4.10
C ASN A 16 -0.11 9.92 -5.14
N GLU A 17 0.72 9.53 -6.11
CA GLU A 17 0.30 8.58 -7.15
C GLU A 17 0.25 7.14 -6.64
N LEU A 18 1.22 6.76 -5.81
CA LEU A 18 1.25 5.41 -5.21
C LEU A 18 0.14 5.25 -4.17
N ASP A 19 -0.14 6.30 -3.41
CA ASP A 19 -1.26 6.38 -2.46
C ASP A 19 -2.62 6.19 -3.16
N LEU A 20 -2.77 6.65 -4.41
CA LEU A 20 -3.97 6.48 -5.23
C LEU A 20 -4.08 5.09 -5.88
N LEU A 21 -2.97 4.49 -6.28
CA LEU A 21 -2.96 3.20 -6.95
C LEU A 21 -3.18 2.02 -5.98
N LEU A 22 -2.52 2.06 -4.82
CA LEU A 22 -2.52 0.96 -3.84
C LEU A 22 -3.92 0.50 -3.42
N PRO A 23 -4.88 1.38 -3.07
CA PRO A 23 -6.22 0.97 -2.69
C PRO A 23 -6.92 0.17 -3.80
N ASN A 24 -6.77 0.59 -5.06
CA ASN A 24 -7.36 -0.10 -6.20
C ASN A 24 -6.74 -1.48 -6.44
N LEU A 25 -5.43 -1.59 -6.26
CA LEU A 25 -4.73 -2.88 -6.35
C LEU A 25 -5.20 -3.84 -5.25
N LEU A 26 -5.28 -3.38 -4.00
CA LEU A 26 -5.77 -4.18 -2.88
C LEU A 26 -7.18 -4.70 -3.13
N LEU A 27 -8.08 -3.83 -3.59
CA LEU A 27 -9.45 -4.23 -3.95
C LEU A 27 -9.48 -5.30 -5.04
N SER A 28 -8.62 -5.21 -6.06
CA SER A 28 -8.51 -6.23 -7.11
C SER A 28 -8.00 -7.59 -6.61
N MET A 29 -7.40 -7.62 -5.42
CA MET A 29 -6.91 -8.81 -4.73
C MET A 29 -7.88 -9.30 -3.63
N ASP A 30 -9.12 -8.80 -3.59
CA ASP A 30 -10.09 -9.07 -2.52
C ASP A 30 -9.59 -8.67 -1.12
N ILE A 31 -8.65 -7.71 -1.05
CA ILE A 31 -8.18 -7.09 0.19
C ILE A 31 -8.79 -5.69 0.28
N VAL A 32 -9.69 -5.49 1.24
CA VAL A 32 -10.51 -4.28 1.34
C VAL A 32 -9.81 -3.22 2.20
N PRO A 33 -9.46 -2.04 1.67
CA PRO A 33 -8.96 -0.92 2.47
C PRO A 33 -10.01 -0.48 3.50
N LEU A 34 -9.60 -0.37 4.76
CA LEU A 34 -10.41 0.11 5.88
C LEU A 34 -10.42 1.64 5.95
N PHE A 35 -9.28 2.26 5.64
CA PHE A 35 -9.12 3.69 5.50
C PHE A 35 -7.90 4.00 4.62
N THR A 36 -7.96 5.11 3.91
CA THR A 36 -6.82 5.75 3.24
C THR A 36 -6.48 7.02 4.01
N THR A 37 -5.21 7.45 4.00
CA THR A 37 -4.79 8.68 4.69
C THR A 37 -5.66 9.87 4.29
N GLN A 38 -6.26 10.52 5.30
CA GLN A 38 -6.88 11.83 5.16
C GLN A 38 -5.99 12.85 5.90
N THR A 39 -5.82 14.02 5.30
CA THR A 39 -5.07 15.12 5.91
C THR A 39 -5.71 15.49 7.27
N GLY A 40 -4.93 15.50 8.36
CA GLY A 40 -5.37 15.98 9.68
C GLY A 40 -5.87 14.91 10.67
N THR A 41 -5.84 13.62 10.34
CA THR A 41 -6.12 12.53 11.32
C THR A 41 -4.84 11.99 11.95
N ARG A 42 -4.92 11.47 13.18
CA ARG A 42 -3.76 10.86 13.87
C ARG A 42 -3.47 9.49 13.26
N GLN A 43 -2.39 9.39 12.48
CA GLN A 43 -2.14 8.24 11.59
C GLN A 43 -1.36 7.07 12.22
N TYR A 44 -0.97 7.13 13.51
CA TYR A 44 -0.23 6.06 14.24
C TYR A 44 0.90 5.36 13.45
N GLY A 45 1.49 6.04 12.45
CA GLY A 45 2.53 5.48 11.59
C GLY A 45 2.06 4.54 10.46
N VAL A 46 0.76 4.48 10.14
CA VAL A 46 0.20 3.66 9.05
C VAL A 46 -0.49 4.54 8.01
N ASP A 47 -0.14 4.37 6.74
CA ASP A 47 -0.74 5.12 5.63
C ASP A 47 -2.04 4.45 5.12
N ILE A 48 -2.07 3.12 5.02
CA ILE A 48 -3.27 2.35 4.63
C ILE A 48 -3.42 1.15 5.56
N ALA A 49 -4.61 0.95 6.12
CA ALA A 49 -4.99 -0.34 6.71
C ALA A 49 -5.97 -1.04 5.80
N ALA A 50 -5.82 -2.35 5.62
CA ALA A 50 -6.72 -3.16 4.81
C ALA A 50 -6.97 -4.53 5.44
N ILE A 51 -8.09 -5.17 5.10
CA ILE A 51 -8.46 -6.49 5.60
C ILE A 51 -8.81 -7.42 4.46
N GLY A 52 -8.30 -8.64 4.47
CA GLY A 52 -8.54 -9.60 3.41
C GLY A 52 -7.95 -10.95 3.76
N LYS A 53 -8.12 -11.93 2.86
CA LYS A 53 -7.39 -13.19 2.94
C LYS A 53 -6.01 -12.98 2.32
N ASP A 54 -4.97 -13.40 3.02
CA ASP A 54 -3.62 -13.41 2.46
C ASP A 54 -3.56 -14.37 1.26
N PRO A 55 -3.11 -13.93 0.08
CA PRO A 55 -2.95 -14.80 -1.07
C PRO A 55 -1.97 -15.96 -0.87
N GLU A 56 -1.04 -15.87 0.09
CA GLU A 56 -0.04 -16.90 0.35
C GLU A 56 -0.57 -18.06 1.20
N ASP A 57 -1.33 -17.76 2.26
CA ASP A 57 -1.79 -18.78 3.22
C ASP A 57 -3.32 -18.88 3.38
N GLY A 58 -4.09 -17.99 2.73
CA GLY A 58 -5.55 -17.96 2.76
C GLY A 58 -6.15 -17.50 4.10
N VAL A 59 -5.33 -17.08 5.07
CA VAL A 59 -5.77 -16.64 6.39
C VAL A 59 -6.23 -15.19 6.32
N ARG A 60 -7.32 -14.86 7.03
CA ARG A 60 -7.80 -13.48 7.13
C ARG A 60 -6.84 -12.65 8.00
N LYS A 61 -6.25 -11.61 7.43
CA LYS A 61 -5.27 -10.75 8.09
C LYS A 61 -5.66 -9.27 7.98
N ILE A 62 -5.12 -8.46 8.88
CA ILE A 62 -5.05 -7.01 8.72
C ILE A 62 -3.67 -6.69 8.15
N PHE A 63 -3.65 -5.97 7.04
CA PHE A 63 -2.44 -5.47 6.39
C PHE A 63 -2.29 -3.98 6.73
N LEU A 64 -1.13 -3.61 7.26
CA LEU A 64 -0.78 -2.23 7.58
C LEU A 64 0.35 -1.80 6.65
N PHE A 65 0.06 -0.84 5.78
CA PHE A 65 1.01 -0.33 4.80
C PHE A 65 1.55 1.02 5.25
N VAL A 66 2.87 1.17 5.14
CA VAL A 66 3.57 2.45 5.24
C VAL A 66 4.17 2.75 3.88
N ILE A 67 3.82 3.90 3.32
CA ILE A 67 4.24 4.34 2.00
C ILE A 67 5.32 5.40 2.18
N LYS A 68 6.55 5.05 1.80
CA LYS A 68 7.68 5.98 1.76
C LYS A 68 8.13 6.19 0.31
N GLN A 69 8.54 7.41 0.00
CA GLN A 69 9.20 7.71 -1.28
C GLN A 69 10.63 7.14 -1.24
N LYS A 70 11.12 6.67 -2.40
CA LYS A 70 12.46 6.03 -2.60
C LYS A 70 12.56 4.61 -2.05
N ASN A 71 13.69 3.96 -2.32
CA ASN A 71 14.01 2.64 -1.78
C ASN A 71 14.15 2.73 -0.26
N LEU A 72 13.45 1.86 0.46
CA LEU A 72 13.61 1.70 1.90
C LEU A 72 14.90 0.91 2.19
N GLY A 73 15.83 1.52 2.93
CA GLY A 73 16.96 0.83 3.55
C GLY A 73 16.71 0.56 5.03
N MET A 74 17.66 -0.10 5.70
CA MET A 74 17.62 -0.34 7.16
C MET A 74 17.52 0.95 7.97
N ALA A 75 18.11 2.05 7.50
CA ALA A 75 18.13 3.33 8.20
C ALA A 75 16.75 3.99 8.34
N GLU A 76 15.74 3.52 7.59
CA GLU A 76 14.41 4.14 7.56
C GLU A 76 13.46 3.50 8.58
N TRP A 77 13.93 2.53 9.38
CA TRP A 77 13.15 1.74 10.34
C TRP A 77 13.42 2.06 11.82
N ASP A 78 14.38 2.95 12.12
CA ASP A 78 14.63 3.50 13.47
C ASP A 78 13.66 4.62 13.84
#